data_AF-A0A183GBS0-F1
#
_entry.id   AF-A0A183GBS0-F1
#
_cell.length_a   1.000
_cell.length_b   1.000
_cell.length_c   1.000
_cell.angle_alpha   90.00
_cell.angle_beta   90.00
_cell.angle_gamma   90.00
#
_symmetry.space_group_name_H-M   'P 1'
#
loop_
_entity.id
_entity.type
_entity.pdbx_description
1 polymer ?
#
loop_
_entity_poly.entity_id
_entity_poly.type
_entity_poly.pdbx_seq_one_letter_code
_entity_poly.pdbx_strand_id
1 'polypeptide(L)'
;MSRRLRSLLSKVQFRVTRCDEVAIFLNLLHFQSHASEFRFATAKDRCCVALGFILAICVGAILPVDAFLGGLYANIYLKEEEHIENEELWWEAMYICIGFLSGAVAIFVLSYLQQYLLLTAAHRIAGRIRKEFIKAVLRQDAAWLDANSAGTITTTLNEYVA
;
A
#
# COMPACT_ATOMS: atom_id res chain seq x y z
N MET A 1 22.38 18.72 -50.84
CA MET A 1 21.81 17.86 -49.79
C MET A 1 20.38 18.33 -49.50
N SER A 2 19.40 17.48 -49.82
CA SER A 2 18.05 17.88 -50.28
C SER A 2 17.10 18.33 -49.17
N ARG A 3 16.21 19.30 -49.51
CA ARG A 3 15.12 19.82 -48.65
C ARG A 3 14.20 18.72 -48.07
N ARG A 4 14.19 17.52 -48.67
CA ARG A 4 13.47 16.33 -48.18
C ARG A 4 14.01 15.79 -46.85
N LEU A 5 15.34 15.83 -46.62
CA LEU A 5 15.94 15.34 -45.37
C LEU A 5 15.55 16.23 -44.17
N ARG A 6 15.46 17.55 -44.40
CA ARG A 6 15.01 18.53 -43.39
C ARG A 6 13.52 18.36 -43.03
N SER A 7 12.69 17.97 -44.01
CA SER A 7 11.26 17.67 -43.76
C SER A 7 11.04 16.36 -42.99
N LEU A 8 11.90 15.35 -43.20
CA LEU A 8 11.83 14.09 -42.47
C LEU A 8 12.38 14.22 -41.05
N LEU A 9 13.47 14.98 -40.86
CA LEU A 9 13.98 15.34 -39.53
C LEU A 9 12.96 16.14 -38.71
N SER A 10 12.19 17.04 -39.34
CA SER A 10 11.11 17.77 -38.64
C SER A 10 9.94 16.88 -38.18
N LYS A 11 9.67 15.78 -38.89
CA LYS A 11 8.63 14.81 -38.50
C LYS A 11 9.11 13.80 -37.46
N VAL A 12 10.41 13.52 -37.41
CA VAL A 12 11.02 12.59 -36.43
C VAL A 12 11.33 13.31 -35.11
N GLN A 13 11.77 14.58 -35.13
CA GLN A 13 11.96 15.37 -33.90
C GLN A 13 10.65 15.68 -33.16
N PHE A 14 9.50 15.65 -33.84
CA PHE A 14 8.22 16.02 -33.24
C PHE A 14 7.56 14.91 -32.39
N ARG A 15 8.16 13.72 -32.29
CA ARG A 15 7.66 12.64 -31.41
C ARG A 15 8.45 12.53 -30.08
N VAL A 16 9.43 13.41 -29.83
CA VAL A 16 10.31 13.33 -28.64
C VAL A 16 10.49 14.69 -27.94
N THR A 17 9.52 15.59 -28.05
CA THR A 17 9.50 16.88 -27.30
C THR A 17 8.09 17.22 -26.86
N ARG A 18 7.48 16.31 -26.09
CA ARG A 18 6.37 16.71 -25.24
C ARG A 18 6.64 16.23 -23.81
N CYS A 19 7.78 16.67 -23.27
CA CYS A 19 7.98 16.79 -21.82
C CYS A 19 7.38 18.09 -21.27
N ASP A 20 6.95 19.02 -22.14
CA ASP A 20 6.55 20.36 -21.69
C ASP A 20 5.04 20.51 -21.49
N GLU A 21 4.23 19.55 -21.97
CA GLU A 21 2.83 19.39 -21.51
C GLU A 21 2.71 18.43 -20.31
N VAL A 22 3.80 17.75 -19.94
CA VAL A 22 3.79 16.74 -18.87
C VAL A 22 3.59 17.39 -17.51
N ALA A 23 3.95 18.65 -17.29
CA ALA A 23 3.74 19.32 -16.00
C ALA A 23 2.27 19.73 -15.74
N ILE A 24 1.55 20.23 -16.77
CA ILE A 24 0.12 20.58 -16.67
C ILE A 24 -0.74 19.29 -16.69
N PHE A 25 -0.31 18.28 -17.45
CA PHE A 25 -0.94 16.96 -17.46
C PHE A 25 -0.61 16.14 -16.20
N LEU A 26 0.56 16.33 -15.55
CA LEU A 26 0.91 15.72 -14.25
C LEU A 26 0.00 16.23 -13.14
N ASN A 27 -0.21 17.55 -13.07
CA ASN A 27 -1.06 18.14 -12.04
C ASN A 27 -2.54 17.77 -12.22
N LEU A 28 -2.99 17.50 -13.45
CA LEU A 28 -4.34 16.99 -13.72
C LEU A 28 -4.46 15.46 -13.60
N LEU A 29 -3.39 14.69 -13.83
CA LEU A 29 -3.34 13.24 -13.60
C LEU A 29 -3.27 12.89 -12.11
N HIS A 30 -2.62 13.71 -11.28
CA HIS A 30 -2.49 13.42 -9.84
C HIS A 30 -3.84 13.38 -9.09
N PHE A 31 -4.91 13.97 -9.65
CA PHE A 31 -6.24 13.98 -9.03
C PHE A 31 -7.24 12.98 -9.68
N GLN A 32 -7.05 12.58 -10.95
CA GLN A 32 -7.90 11.58 -11.62
C GLN A 32 -7.39 10.13 -11.45
N SER A 33 -6.12 9.91 -11.03
CA SER A 33 -5.47 8.59 -11.10
C SER A 33 -5.96 7.54 -10.08
N HIS A 34 -6.38 7.96 -8.88
CA HIS A 34 -6.53 7.04 -7.73
C HIS A 34 -7.53 5.89 -7.93
N ALA A 35 -8.52 6.02 -8.81
CA ALA A 35 -9.47 4.94 -9.11
C ALA A 35 -9.07 4.09 -10.34
N SER A 36 -8.21 4.61 -11.21
CA SER A 36 -7.86 3.98 -12.49
C SER A 36 -6.70 2.98 -12.39
N GLU A 37 -5.91 3.06 -11.32
CA GLU A 37 -4.81 2.13 -11.01
C GLU A 37 -5.30 0.72 -10.66
N PHE A 38 -6.49 0.59 -10.07
CA PHE A 38 -7.13 -0.70 -9.79
C PHE A 38 -7.72 -1.38 -11.03
N ARG A 39 -7.49 -0.87 -12.25
CA ARG A 39 -7.98 -1.48 -13.50
C ARG A 39 -7.49 -2.91 -13.69
N PHE A 40 -6.38 -3.29 -13.07
CA PHE A 40 -5.84 -4.66 -13.12
C PHE A 40 -6.32 -5.57 -11.96
N ALA A 41 -7.10 -5.06 -11.01
CA ALA A 41 -7.61 -5.84 -9.88
C ALA A 41 -8.90 -6.60 -10.26
N THR A 42 -8.88 -7.93 -10.12
CA THR A 42 -10.08 -8.77 -10.36
C THR A 42 -11.09 -8.54 -9.22
N ALA A 43 -12.37 -8.85 -9.44
CA ALA A 43 -13.42 -8.76 -8.41
C ALA A 43 -13.02 -9.43 -7.08
N LYS A 44 -12.36 -10.60 -7.13
CA LYS A 44 -11.84 -11.30 -5.94
C LYS A 44 -10.77 -10.50 -5.21
N ASP A 45 -9.86 -9.86 -5.93
CA ASP A 45 -8.78 -9.06 -5.33
C ASP A 45 -9.34 -7.78 -4.70
N ARG A 46 -10.38 -7.17 -5.33
CA ARG A 46 -11.12 -6.04 -4.74
C ARG A 46 -11.83 -6.40 -3.43
N CYS A 47 -12.44 -7.58 -3.35
CA CYS A 47 -13.05 -8.05 -2.09
C CYS A 47 -12.00 -8.27 -0.99
N CYS A 48 -10.84 -8.87 -1.33
CA CYS A 48 -9.75 -9.06 -0.36
C CYS A 48 -9.21 -7.72 0.16
N VAL A 49 -9.05 -6.73 -0.72
CA VAL A 49 -8.58 -5.38 -0.35
C VAL A 49 -9.62 -4.66 0.50
N ALA A 50 -10.90 -4.70 0.13
CA ALA A 50 -11.98 -4.10 0.92
C ALA A 50 -12.06 -4.71 2.33
N LEU A 51 -11.99 -6.04 2.43
CA LEU A 51 -11.95 -6.74 3.72
C LEU A 51 -10.70 -6.35 4.54
N GLY A 52 -9.54 -6.24 3.88
CA GLY A 52 -8.30 -5.77 4.52
C GLY A 52 -8.43 -4.35 5.09
N PHE A 53 -9.09 -3.43 4.40
CA PHE A 53 -9.33 -2.08 4.91
C PHE A 53 -10.29 -2.05 6.11
N ILE A 54 -11.33 -2.88 6.11
CA ILE A 54 -12.23 -2.99 7.27
C ILE A 54 -11.45 -3.48 8.50
N LEU A 55 -10.62 -4.51 8.32
CA LEU A 55 -9.76 -5.02 9.39
C LEU A 55 -8.73 -3.98 9.85
N ALA A 56 -8.18 -3.17 8.94
CA ALA A 56 -7.25 -2.08 9.27
C ALA A 56 -7.88 -1.01 10.15
N ILE A 57 -9.16 -0.67 9.91
CA ILE A 57 -9.91 0.25 10.76
C ILE A 57 -10.08 -0.36 12.17
N CYS A 58 -10.44 -1.64 12.26
CA CYS A 58 -10.57 -2.34 13.53
C CYS A 58 -9.25 -2.37 14.31
N VAL A 59 -8.14 -2.68 13.65
CA VAL A 59 -6.80 -2.70 14.28
C VAL A 59 -6.37 -1.29 14.70
N GLY A 60 -6.64 -0.27 13.89
CA GLY A 60 -6.34 1.13 14.23
C GLY A 60 -7.13 1.65 15.43
N ALA A 61 -8.37 1.19 15.61
CA ALA A 61 -9.22 1.56 16.74
C ALA A 61 -8.79 0.92 18.07
N ILE A 62 -7.88 -0.06 18.05
CA ILE A 62 -7.41 -0.72 19.28
C ILE A 62 -6.41 0.16 20.05
N LEU A 63 -5.59 0.97 19.38
CA LEU A 63 -4.66 1.89 20.04
C LEU A 63 -5.31 2.83 21.08
N PRO A 64 -6.43 3.53 20.79
CA PRO A 64 -7.12 4.32 21.80
C PRO A 64 -7.80 3.47 22.89
N VAL A 65 -8.23 2.25 22.57
CA VAL A 65 -8.80 1.32 23.56
C VAL A 65 -7.73 0.87 24.55
N ASP A 66 -6.53 0.51 24.07
CA ASP A 66 -5.37 0.17 24.90
C ASP A 66 -4.94 1.35 25.77
N ALA A 67 -4.97 2.57 25.23
CA ALA A 67 -4.69 3.78 26.00
C ALA A 67 -5.72 4.03 27.11
N PHE A 68 -7.00 3.75 26.84
CA PHE A 68 -8.08 3.91 27.81
C PHE A 68 -8.02 2.86 28.93
N LEU A 69 -7.85 1.58 28.60
CA LEU A 69 -7.52 0.51 29.57
C LEU A 69 -6.26 0.86 30.35
N GLY A 70 -5.32 1.52 29.66
CA GLY A 70 -4.13 2.11 30.19
C GLY A 70 -4.38 3.06 31.37
N GLY A 71 -5.26 4.04 31.15
CA GLY A 71 -5.64 5.00 32.18
C GLY A 71 -6.35 4.34 33.36
N LEU A 72 -7.19 3.34 33.12
CA LEU A 72 -7.92 2.61 34.17
C LEU A 72 -6.97 1.84 35.09
N TYR A 73 -5.95 1.15 34.54
CA TYR A 73 -4.95 0.47 35.38
C TYR A 73 -4.22 1.49 36.25
N ALA A 74 -3.79 2.63 35.68
CA ALA A 74 -3.02 3.63 36.40
C ALA A 74 -3.82 4.24 37.55
N ASN A 75 -5.14 4.43 37.34
CA ASN A 75 -6.04 4.97 38.35
C ASN A 75 -6.20 4.06 39.58
N ILE A 76 -6.12 2.73 39.41
CA ILE A 76 -6.16 1.79 40.55
C ILE A 76 -4.89 1.90 41.38
N TYR A 77 -3.72 2.07 40.76
CA TYR A 77 -2.44 2.24 41.48
C TYR A 77 -2.28 3.61 42.15
N LEU A 78 -2.88 4.66 41.58
CA LEU A 78 -2.76 6.04 42.09
C LEU A 78 -3.84 6.41 43.11
N LYS A 79 -4.77 5.50 43.43
CA LYS A 79 -5.82 5.75 44.42
C LYS A 79 -5.20 5.71 45.82
N GLU A 80 -4.94 6.90 46.38
CA GLU A 80 -4.16 7.09 47.62
C GLU A 80 -4.98 6.98 48.92
N GLU A 81 -6.21 6.45 48.88
CA GLU A 81 -7.06 6.38 50.08
C GLU A 81 -7.53 4.96 50.41
N GLU A 82 -7.25 4.62 51.68
CA GLU A 82 -7.74 3.49 52.47
C GLU A 82 -7.11 2.13 52.14
N HIS A 83 -6.76 1.36 53.18
CA HIS A 83 -6.16 0.03 53.06
C HIS A 83 -7.10 -0.90 52.29
N ILE A 84 -6.95 -0.96 50.96
CA ILE A 84 -7.59 -1.96 50.12
C ILE A 84 -7.06 -3.31 50.60
N GLU A 85 -7.96 -4.20 51.01
CA GLU A 85 -7.56 -5.55 51.39
C GLU A 85 -6.81 -6.21 50.23
N ASN A 86 -5.71 -6.90 50.54
CA ASN A 86 -4.85 -7.50 49.53
C ASN A 86 -5.65 -8.39 48.55
N GLU A 87 -6.69 -9.08 49.04
CA GLU A 87 -7.48 -10.00 48.24
C GLU A 87 -8.30 -9.32 47.13
N GLU A 88 -8.87 -8.13 47.39
CA GLU A 88 -9.66 -7.40 46.40
C GLU A 88 -8.78 -6.84 45.28
N LEU A 89 -7.60 -6.31 45.65
CA LEU A 89 -6.59 -5.83 44.70
C LEU A 89 -6.11 -6.95 43.75
N TRP A 90 -5.86 -8.15 44.28
CA TRP A 90 -5.42 -9.29 43.47
C TRP A 90 -6.46 -9.67 42.40
N TRP A 91 -7.75 -9.62 42.74
CA TRP A 91 -8.81 -9.97 41.80
C TRP A 91 -8.99 -8.92 40.71
N GLU A 92 -8.97 -7.63 41.06
CA GLU A 92 -9.04 -6.53 40.09
C GLU A 92 -7.84 -6.54 39.13
N ALA A 93 -6.63 -6.72 39.66
CA ALA A 93 -5.41 -6.81 38.85
C ALA A 93 -5.44 -8.02 37.90
N MET A 94 -5.90 -9.18 38.37
CA MET A 94 -6.03 -10.38 37.54
C MET A 94 -7.03 -10.17 36.40
N TYR A 95 -8.17 -9.53 36.68
CA TYR A 95 -9.19 -9.24 35.66
C TYR A 95 -8.63 -8.36 34.54
N ILE A 96 -7.89 -7.31 34.90
CA ILE A 96 -7.24 -6.40 33.92
C ILE A 96 -6.19 -7.14 33.11
N CYS A 97 -5.33 -7.94 33.75
CA CYS A 97 -4.32 -8.76 33.07
C CYS A 97 -4.93 -9.74 32.05
N ILE A 98 -6.03 -10.42 32.42
CA ILE A 98 -6.76 -11.30 31.50
C ILE A 98 -7.38 -10.49 30.35
N GLY A 99 -7.90 -9.30 30.62
CA GLY A 99 -8.39 -8.36 29.61
C GLY A 99 -7.33 -8.02 28.56
N PHE A 100 -6.15 -7.57 29.00
CA PHE A 100 -5.02 -7.28 28.11
C PHE A 100 -4.55 -8.51 27.32
N LEU A 101 -4.48 -9.68 27.96
CA LEU A 101 -4.09 -10.91 27.28
C LEU A 101 -5.08 -11.27 26.17
N SER A 102 -6.39 -11.20 26.45
CA SER A 102 -7.42 -11.48 25.47
C SER A 102 -7.42 -10.49 24.30
N GLY A 103 -7.21 -9.20 24.57
CA GLY A 103 -7.07 -8.15 23.56
C GLY A 103 -5.83 -8.35 22.69
N ALA A 104 -4.69 -8.71 23.29
CA ALA A 104 -3.45 -9.01 22.58
C ALA A 104 -3.59 -10.20 21.61
N VAL A 105 -4.28 -11.26 22.04
CA VAL A 105 -4.56 -12.41 21.15
C VAL A 105 -5.50 -12.00 20.02
N ALA A 106 -6.56 -11.23 20.31
CA ALA A 106 -7.49 -10.76 19.30
C ALA A 106 -6.81 -9.88 18.25
N ILE A 107 -6.00 -8.90 18.66
CA ILE A 107 -5.29 -8.02 17.73
C ILE A 107 -4.25 -8.77 16.92
N PHE A 108 -3.57 -9.77 17.51
CA PHE A 108 -2.61 -10.60 16.78
C PHE A 108 -3.30 -11.32 15.62
N VAL A 109 -4.47 -11.94 15.87
CA VAL A 109 -5.22 -12.65 14.82
C VAL A 109 -5.76 -11.69 13.76
N LEU A 110 -6.35 -10.56 14.18
CA LEU A 110 -6.92 -9.55 13.26
C LEU A 110 -5.85 -8.94 12.36
N SER A 111 -4.73 -8.51 12.94
CA SER A 111 -3.61 -7.89 12.22
C SER A 111 -2.92 -8.88 11.28
N TYR A 112 -2.76 -10.14 11.70
CA TYR A 112 -2.23 -11.20 10.84
C TYR A 112 -3.12 -11.42 9.62
N LEU A 113 -4.44 -11.52 9.82
CA LEU A 113 -5.39 -11.71 8.72
C LEU A 113 -5.42 -10.50 7.78
N GLN A 114 -5.42 -9.28 8.32
CA GLN A 114 -5.33 -8.04 7.55
C GLN A 114 -4.09 -8.05 6.65
N GLN A 115 -2.91 -8.26 7.23
CA GLN A 115 -1.64 -8.24 6.51
C GLN A 115 -1.59 -9.33 5.44
N TYR A 116 -2.08 -10.54 5.76
CA TYR A 116 -2.14 -11.66 4.84
C TYR A 116 -3.00 -11.37 3.61
N LEU A 117 -4.20 -10.80 3.82
CA LEU A 117 -5.13 -10.46 2.73
C LEU A 117 -4.56 -9.37 1.82
N LEU A 118 -4.02 -8.30 2.42
CA LEU A 118 -3.44 -7.18 1.67
C LEU A 118 -2.19 -7.62 0.89
N LEU A 119 -1.28 -8.38 1.51
CA LEU A 119 -0.06 -8.86 0.86
C LEU A 119 -0.38 -9.83 -0.29
N THR A 120 -1.34 -10.74 -0.09
CA THR A 120 -1.77 -11.66 -1.14
C THR A 120 -2.36 -10.91 -2.33
N ALA A 121 -3.18 -9.89 -2.08
CA ALA A 121 -3.74 -9.05 -3.13
C ALA A 121 -2.64 -8.25 -3.86
N ALA A 122 -1.72 -7.64 -3.11
CA ALA A 122 -0.59 -6.88 -3.66
C ALA A 122 0.29 -7.75 -4.58
N HIS A 123 0.64 -8.97 -4.14
CA HIS A 123 1.45 -9.89 -4.94
C HIS A 123 0.77 -10.28 -6.26
N ARG A 124 -0.55 -10.51 -6.25
CA ARG A 124 -1.32 -10.80 -7.47
C ARG A 124 -1.37 -9.62 -8.43
N ILE A 125 -1.54 -8.40 -7.90
CA ILE A 125 -1.59 -7.17 -8.71
C ILE A 125 -0.21 -6.90 -9.33
N ALA A 126 0.86 -6.94 -8.52
CA ALA A 126 2.24 -6.77 -9.00
C ALA A 126 2.59 -7.80 -10.08
N GLY A 127 2.22 -9.07 -9.89
CA GLY A 127 2.43 -10.12 -10.89
C GLY A 127 1.72 -9.87 -12.23
N ARG A 128 0.55 -9.23 -12.23
CA ARG A 128 -0.15 -8.86 -13.47
C ARG A 128 0.49 -7.66 -14.15
N ILE A 129 0.88 -6.64 -13.38
CA ILE A 129 1.59 -5.47 -13.90
C ILE A 129 2.87 -5.91 -14.59
N ARG A 130 3.67 -6.80 -13.99
CA ARG A 130 4.89 -7.35 -14.63
C ARG A 130 4.61 -8.02 -15.96
N LYS A 131 3.54 -8.83 -16.05
CA LYS A 131 3.15 -9.52 -17.29
C LYS A 131 2.75 -8.55 -18.40
N GLU A 132 1.91 -7.57 -18.09
CA GLU A 132 1.47 -6.58 -19.08
C GLU A 132 2.59 -5.63 -19.49
N PHE A 133 3.50 -5.26 -18.56
CA PHE A 133 4.69 -4.48 -18.87
C PHE A 133 5.60 -5.21 -19.87
N ILE A 134 5.96 -6.47 -19.59
CA ILE A 134 6.81 -7.27 -20.49
C ILE A 134 6.15 -7.41 -21.87
N LYS A 135 4.83 -7.67 -21.90
CA LYS A 135 4.06 -7.76 -23.14
C LYS A 135 4.07 -6.44 -23.93
N ALA A 136 4.04 -5.29 -23.26
CA ALA A 136 4.11 -3.98 -23.89
C ALA A 136 5.52 -3.67 -24.43
N VAL A 137 6.56 -4.03 -23.69
CA VAL A 137 7.97 -3.89 -24.11
C VAL A 137 8.26 -4.73 -25.36
N LEU A 138 7.80 -5.98 -25.41
CA LEU A 138 7.98 -6.88 -26.55
C LEU A 138 7.26 -6.42 -27.84
N ARG A 139 6.35 -5.44 -27.73
CA ARG A 139 5.63 -4.85 -28.88
C ARG A 139 6.26 -3.55 -29.38
N GLN A 140 7.35 -3.08 -28.76
CA GLN A 140 8.07 -1.88 -29.19
C GLN A 140 8.94 -2.17 -30.42
N ASP A 141 9.22 -1.14 -31.21
CA ASP A 141 10.04 -1.23 -32.41
C ASP A 141 11.48 -1.63 -32.09
N ALA A 142 12.15 -2.34 -33.01
CA ALA A 142 13.54 -2.79 -32.85
C ALA A 142 14.51 -1.61 -32.58
N ALA A 143 14.28 -0.45 -33.20
CA ALA A 143 15.08 0.75 -32.96
C ALA A 143 14.97 1.29 -31.52
N TRP A 144 13.83 1.09 -30.86
CA TRP A 144 13.64 1.47 -29.46
C TRP A 144 14.33 0.47 -28.53
N LEU A 145 14.28 -0.82 -28.85
CA LEU A 145 14.97 -1.88 -28.10
C LEU A 145 16.50 -1.77 -28.23
N ASP A 146 17.03 -1.35 -29.38
CA ASP A 146 18.46 -1.11 -29.56
C ASP A 146 18.94 0.11 -28.74
N ALA A 147 18.08 1.11 -28.57
CA ALA A 147 18.39 2.31 -27.77
C ALA A 147 18.28 2.07 -26.25
N ASN A 148 17.48 1.09 -25.81
CA ASN A 148 17.25 0.78 -24.40
C ASN A 148 17.83 -0.59 -24.05
N SER A 149 18.97 -0.60 -23.37
CA SER A 149 19.61 -1.86 -22.97
C SER A 149 18.66 -2.72 -22.11
N ALA A 150 18.75 -4.04 -22.26
CA ALA A 150 17.95 -4.97 -21.46
C ALA A 150 18.15 -4.76 -19.95
N GLY A 151 19.35 -4.34 -19.52
CA GLY A 151 19.65 -3.98 -18.14
C GLY A 151 18.89 -2.75 -17.67
N THR A 152 18.79 -1.70 -18.51
CA THR A 152 17.99 -0.51 -18.20
C THR A 152 16.51 -0.88 -18.05
N ILE A 153 15.97 -1.72 -18.94
CA ILE A 153 14.56 -2.14 -18.90
C ILE A 153 14.24 -2.95 -17.63
N THR A 154 15.13 -3.86 -17.22
CA THR A 154 14.92 -4.66 -16.01
C THR A 154 15.07 -3.85 -14.74
N THR A 155 15.99 -2.88 -14.69
CA THR A 155 16.11 -1.96 -13.54
C THR A 155 14.87 -1.07 -13.44
N THR A 156 14.40 -0.52 -14.57
CA THR A 156 13.16 0.26 -14.64
C THR A 156 11.95 -0.56 -14.16
N LEU A 157 11.80 -1.80 -14.61
CA LEU A 157 10.71 -2.66 -14.15
C LEU A 157 10.77 -2.90 -12.64
N ASN A 158 11.96 -3.17 -12.10
CA ASN A 158 12.11 -3.40 -10.66
C ASN A 158 11.84 -2.13 -9.86
N GLU A 159 12.25 -0.96 -10.35
CA GLU A 159 12.00 0.33 -9.70
C GLU A 159 10.51 0.68 -9.62
N TYR A 160 9.71 0.33 -10.63
CA TYR A 160 8.27 0.62 -10.65
C TYR A 160 7.39 -0.48 -10.04
N VAL A 161 7.92 -1.70 -9.80
CA VAL A 161 7.11 -2.86 -9.38
C VAL A 161 7.68 -3.63 -8.18
N ALA A 162 8.82 -3.23 -7.62
CA ALA A 162 9.30 -3.72 -6.33
C ALA A 162 8.74 -2.86 -5.20
#